data_AF-A4JW47-F1
#
_entry.id   AF-A4JW47-F1
#
_cell.length_a   1.000
_cell.length_b   1.000
_cell.length_c   1.000
_cell.angle_alpha   90.00
_cell.angle_beta   90.00
_cell.angle_gamma   90.00
#
_symmetry.space_group_name_H-M   'P 1'
#
loop_
_entity.id
_entity.type
_entity.pdbx_description
1 polymer ?
#
loop_
_entity_poly.entity_id
_entity_poly.type
_entity_poly.pdbx_seq_one_letter_code
_entity_poly.pdbx_strand_id
1 'polypeptide(L)'
;MLDVEASFEKLLGRQPTEREVQSLYRVKNALNIRDNDALWLVLMALESYDALYRKYPAMISDHVGKILDEQRVAMAAIADAETKKALGTLADAVSKTSEQVAVRLVDASRWLSWGWAWFAFAAFGTLCVFVGFVLGSGRLPYWAVPTAGDGPLTMILGALARTPAGWLAAAGGAAAAVGAAWRARDDLRAGRRLGLLAGCIGLLAASAAFLWPLVAAVKLF
;
A
#
# COMPACT_ATOMS: atom_id res chain seq x y z
N MET A 1 53.13 66.72 -24.41
CA MET A 1 51.99 66.18 -23.64
C MET A 1 51.89 64.73 -24.03
N LEU A 2 52.24 63.79 -23.14
CA LEU A 2 51.94 62.39 -23.38
C LEU A 2 50.45 62.24 -23.14
N ASP A 3 49.68 62.03 -24.20
CA ASP A 3 48.25 61.76 -24.07
C ASP A 3 48.07 60.50 -23.21
N VAL A 4 47.13 60.59 -22.27
CA VAL A 4 46.76 59.50 -21.36
C VAL A 4 46.33 58.30 -22.21
N GLU A 5 45.60 58.57 -23.28
CA GLU A 5 45.12 57.63 -24.28
C GLU A 5 46.27 56.87 -24.97
N ALA A 6 47.31 57.58 -25.42
CA ALA A 6 48.47 56.97 -26.09
C ALA A 6 49.31 56.10 -25.11
N SER A 7 49.38 56.51 -23.84
CA SER A 7 50.09 55.77 -22.79
C SER A 7 49.32 54.52 -22.37
N PHE A 8 47.98 54.62 -22.32
CA PHE A 8 47.08 53.52 -21.99
C PHE A 8 47.06 52.47 -23.11
N GLU A 9 47.03 52.89 -24.37
CA GLU A 9 47.12 52.00 -25.54
C GLU A 9 48.45 51.25 -25.56
N LYS A 10 49.56 51.93 -25.25
CA LYS A 10 50.89 51.31 -25.22
C LYS A 10 51.08 50.31 -24.08
N LEU A 11 50.44 50.52 -22.93
CA LEU A 11 50.53 49.66 -21.75
C LEU A 11 49.54 48.49 -21.77
N LEU A 12 48.29 48.77 -22.14
CA LEU A 12 47.17 47.85 -21.96
C LEU A 12 46.59 47.35 -23.30
N GLY A 13 47.08 47.86 -24.43
CA GLY A 13 46.66 47.44 -25.78
C GLY A 13 45.21 47.82 -26.11
N ARG A 14 44.58 48.71 -25.33
CA ARG A 14 43.20 49.18 -25.51
C ARG A 14 43.07 50.67 -25.21
N GLN A 15 42.04 51.29 -25.78
CA GLN A 15 41.64 52.65 -25.41
C GLN A 15 41.04 52.68 -24.00
N PRO A 16 41.31 53.73 -23.21
CA PRO A 16 40.68 53.91 -21.90
C PRO A 16 39.22 54.34 -22.06
N THR A 17 38.40 54.00 -21.08
CA THR A 17 37.00 54.43 -21.01
C THR A 17 36.91 55.83 -20.38
N GLU A 18 35.94 56.68 -20.75
CA GLU A 18 35.80 58.04 -20.20
C GLU A 18 35.81 58.10 -18.65
N ARG A 19 35.20 57.10 -18.00
CA ARG A 19 35.23 56.97 -16.53
C ARG A 19 36.62 56.67 -15.98
N GLU A 20 37.40 55.82 -16.66
CA GLU A 20 38.77 55.48 -16.27
C GLU A 20 39.67 56.71 -16.42
N VAL A 21 39.50 57.49 -17.49
CA VAL A 21 40.21 58.74 -17.73
C VAL A 21 39.92 59.77 -16.62
N GLN A 22 38.65 59.98 -16.29
CA GLN A 22 38.26 60.91 -15.22
C GLN A 22 38.79 60.50 -13.84
N SER A 23 38.75 59.20 -13.53
CA SER A 23 39.28 58.65 -12.28
C SER A 23 40.81 58.84 -12.20
N LEU A 24 41.52 58.52 -13.29
CA LEU A 24 42.97 58.72 -13.41
C LEU A 24 43.37 60.18 -13.23
N TYR A 25 42.68 61.13 -13.88
CA TYR A 25 42.95 62.56 -13.69
C TYR A 25 42.64 63.04 -12.25
N ARG A 26 41.60 62.49 -11.61
CA ARG A 26 41.30 62.81 -10.21
C ARG A 26 42.41 62.34 -9.27
N VAL A 27 42.90 61.11 -9.46
CA VAL A 27 44.01 60.55 -8.67
C VAL A 27 45.32 61.29 -8.95
N LYS A 28 45.59 61.62 -10.22
CA LYS A 28 46.75 62.44 -10.64
C LYS A 28 46.80 63.77 -9.90
N ASN A 29 45.67 64.47 -9.86
CA ASN A 29 45.57 65.79 -9.23
C ASN A 29 45.68 65.70 -7.70
N ALA A 30 45.16 64.62 -7.09
CA ALA A 30 45.26 64.41 -5.65
C ALA A 30 46.69 64.09 -5.18
N LEU A 31 47.47 63.37 -6.01
CA LEU A 31 48.87 63.05 -5.72
C LEU A 31 49.89 64.05 -6.32
N ASN A 32 49.43 65.07 -7.04
CA ASN A 32 50.27 66.06 -7.73
C ASN A 32 51.37 65.45 -8.61
N ILE A 33 51.01 64.42 -9.39
CA ILE A 33 51.94 63.65 -10.21
C ILE A 33 52.19 64.35 -11.56
N ARG A 34 53.46 64.41 -11.98
CA ARG A 34 53.87 64.94 -13.30
C ARG A 34 53.61 63.93 -14.42
N ASP A 35 53.39 64.45 -15.64
CA ASP A 35 53.04 63.66 -16.84
C ASP A 35 54.06 62.57 -17.23
N ASN A 36 55.30 62.68 -16.77
CA ASN A 36 56.42 61.82 -17.17
C ASN A 36 56.94 60.94 -16.02
N ASP A 37 56.11 60.74 -14.99
CA ASP A 37 56.45 59.95 -13.81
C ASP A 37 56.16 58.45 -14.03
N ALA A 38 57.04 57.57 -13.56
CA ALA A 38 56.85 56.12 -13.62
C ALA A 38 55.63 55.68 -12.79
N LEU A 39 55.28 56.42 -11.74
CA LEU A 39 54.10 56.15 -10.92
C LEU A 39 52.79 56.24 -11.71
N TRP A 40 52.78 57.03 -12.79
CA TRP A 40 51.61 57.21 -13.66
C TRP A 40 51.23 55.93 -14.39
N LEU A 41 52.22 55.17 -14.86
CA LEU A 41 52.03 53.88 -15.53
C LEU A 41 51.46 52.81 -14.57
N VAL A 42 51.89 52.83 -13.31
CA VAL A 42 51.39 51.92 -12.27
C VAL A 42 49.93 52.23 -11.93
N LEU A 43 49.56 53.51 -11.83
CA LEU A 43 48.18 53.93 -11.59
C LEU A 43 47.25 53.54 -12.73
N MET A 44 47.69 53.66 -13.99
CA MET A 44 46.93 53.17 -15.15
C MET A 44 46.67 51.67 -15.08
N ALA A 45 47.69 50.88 -14.74
CA ALA A 45 47.53 49.45 -14.55
C ALA A 45 46.54 49.14 -13.41
N LEU A 46 46.64 49.83 -12.28
CA LEU A 46 45.78 49.60 -11.11
C LEU A 46 44.31 49.95 -11.37
N GLU A 47 44.05 51.07 -12.04
CA GLU A 47 42.69 51.47 -12.45
C GLU A 47 42.09 50.44 -13.42
N SER A 48 42.91 49.90 -14.33
CA SER A 48 42.46 48.84 -15.24
C SER A 48 42.07 47.55 -14.50
N TYR A 49 42.76 47.22 -13.41
CA TYR A 49 42.43 46.09 -12.55
C TYR A 49 41.16 46.36 -11.73
N ASP A 50 40.98 47.56 -11.16
CA ASP A 50 39.74 47.91 -10.43
C ASP A 50 38.51 47.79 -11.35
N ALA A 51 38.61 48.31 -12.57
CA ALA A 51 37.56 48.23 -13.57
C ALA A 51 37.24 46.77 -13.97
N LEU A 52 38.25 45.90 -14.00
CA LEU A 52 38.07 44.47 -14.28
C LEU A 52 37.43 43.74 -13.09
N TYR A 53 37.92 43.99 -11.88
CA TYR A 53 37.41 43.37 -10.65
C TYR A 53 35.97 43.76 -10.33
N ARG A 54 35.53 44.96 -10.69
CA ARG A 54 34.11 45.36 -10.58
C ARG A 54 33.18 44.57 -11.49
N LYS A 55 33.66 44.03 -12.61
CA LYS A 55 32.84 43.28 -13.58
C LYS A 55 32.67 41.80 -13.21
N TYR A 56 33.64 41.20 -12.53
CA TYR A 56 33.62 39.78 -12.20
C TYR A 56 32.42 39.34 -11.35
N PRO A 57 32.00 40.06 -10.29
CA PRO A 57 30.85 39.64 -9.48
C PRO A 57 29.57 39.45 -10.29
N ALA A 58 29.29 40.38 -11.22
CA ALA A 58 28.13 40.31 -12.09
C ALA A 58 28.21 39.10 -13.05
N MET A 59 29.37 38.87 -13.67
CA MET A 59 29.58 37.72 -14.55
C MET A 59 29.45 36.39 -13.80
N ILE A 60 30.00 36.32 -12.58
CA ILE A 60 29.89 35.13 -11.74
C ILE A 60 28.43 34.88 -11.37
N SER A 61 27.67 35.91 -10.98
CA SER A 61 26.25 35.74 -10.65
C SER A 61 25.42 35.26 -11.84
N ASP A 62 25.70 35.76 -13.05
CA ASP A 62 25.02 35.33 -14.27
C ASP A 62 25.36 33.88 -14.62
N HIS A 63 26.62 33.49 -14.47
CA HIS A 63 27.06 32.11 -14.70
C HIS A 63 26.51 31.13 -13.67
N VAL A 64 26.47 31.52 -12.39
CA VAL A 64 25.86 30.75 -11.32
C VAL A 64 24.36 30.59 -11.55
N GLY A 65 23.67 31.64 -12.02
CA GLY A 65 22.26 31.56 -12.41
C GLY A 65 22.01 30.51 -13.50
N LYS A 66 22.82 30.54 -14.57
CA LYS A 66 22.75 29.55 -15.66
C LYS A 66 22.98 28.12 -15.18
N ILE A 67 24.03 27.90 -14.38
CA ILE A 67 24.33 26.58 -13.79
C ILE A 67 23.18 26.10 -12.91
N LEU A 68 22.60 27.00 -12.09
CA LEU A 68 21.49 26.64 -11.22
C LEU A 68 20.24 26.26 -12.00
N ASP A 69 19.95 26.94 -13.10
CA ASP A 69 18.81 26.61 -13.96
C ASP A 69 19.01 25.28 -14.69
N GLU A 70 20.22 25.00 -15.19
CA GLU A 70 20.58 23.68 -15.74
C GLU A 70 20.45 22.57 -14.68
N GLN A 71 20.94 22.82 -13.46
CA GLN A 71 20.81 21.89 -12.35
C GLN A 71 19.36 21.67 -11.93
N ARG A 72 18.50 22.70 -11.94
CA ARG A 72 17.07 22.55 -11.65
C ARG A 72 16.37 21.64 -12.65
N VAL A 73 16.69 21.76 -13.94
CA VAL A 73 16.14 20.87 -14.98
C VAL A 73 16.59 19.42 -14.74
N ALA A 74 17.88 19.21 -14.45
CA ALA A 74 18.38 17.88 -14.12
C ALA A 74 17.75 17.30 -12.85
N MET A 75 17.63 18.10 -11.79
CA MET A 75 17.02 17.69 -10.52
C MET A 75 15.53 17.38 -10.68
N ALA A 76 14.79 18.14 -11.49
CA ALA A 76 13.40 17.84 -11.80
C ALA A 76 13.26 16.49 -12.51
N ALA A 77 14.12 16.20 -13.50
CA ALA A 77 14.11 14.91 -14.19
C ALA A 77 14.46 13.73 -13.27
N ILE A 78 15.42 13.92 -12.35
CA ILE A 78 15.80 12.91 -11.34
C ILE A 78 14.65 12.71 -10.34
N ALA A 79 14.03 13.78 -9.86
CA ALA A 79 12.89 13.71 -8.95
C ALA A 79 11.69 13.00 -9.61
N ASP A 80 11.41 13.27 -10.88
CA ASP A 80 10.35 12.58 -11.63
C ASP A 80 10.66 11.09 -11.82
N ALA A 81 11.93 10.73 -12.03
CA ALA A 81 12.34 9.33 -12.12
C ALA A 81 12.21 8.61 -10.77
N GLU A 82 12.64 9.24 -9.68
CA GLU A 82 12.56 8.70 -8.33
C GLU A 82 11.10 8.56 -7.86
N THR A 83 10.26 9.55 -8.14
CA THR A 83 8.81 9.50 -7.82
C THR A 83 8.11 8.41 -8.62
N LYS A 84 8.39 8.26 -9.92
CA LYS A 84 7.87 7.13 -10.73
C LYS A 84 8.30 5.79 -10.17
N LYS A 85 9.55 5.66 -9.74
CA LYS A 85 10.07 4.43 -9.12
C LYS A 85 9.36 4.15 -7.79
N ALA A 86 9.20 5.15 -6.93
CA ALA A 86 8.47 5.03 -5.67
C ALA A 86 7.01 4.62 -5.91
N LEU A 87 6.33 5.27 -6.86
CA LEU A 87 4.96 4.91 -7.26
C LEU A 87 4.89 3.49 -7.83
N GLY A 88 5.89 3.05 -8.61
CA GLY A 88 5.99 1.68 -9.11
C GLY A 88 6.14 0.65 -7.99
N THR A 89 7.02 0.91 -7.02
CA THR A 89 7.18 0.03 -5.85
C THR A 89 5.93 -0.01 -4.97
N LEU A 90 5.25 1.12 -4.83
CA LEU A 90 3.99 1.19 -4.10
C LEU A 90 2.89 0.42 -4.85
N ALA A 91 2.81 0.56 -6.18
CA ALA A 91 1.86 -0.17 -7.00
C ALA A 91 2.08 -1.70 -6.94
N ASP A 92 3.33 -2.17 -6.94
CA ASP A 92 3.67 -3.59 -6.76
C ASP A 92 3.33 -4.09 -5.34
N ALA A 93 3.60 -3.28 -4.31
CA ALA A 93 3.20 -3.62 -2.95
C ALA A 93 1.66 -3.68 -2.80
N VAL A 94 0.93 -2.75 -3.42
CA VAL A 94 -0.54 -2.74 -3.43
C VAL A 94 -1.09 -3.92 -4.23
N SER A 95 -0.48 -4.29 -5.37
CA SER A 95 -0.92 -5.44 -6.15
C SER A 95 -0.73 -6.76 -5.38
N LYS A 96 0.45 -6.97 -4.78
CA LYS A 96 0.74 -8.15 -3.95
C LYS A 96 -0.14 -8.26 -2.73
N THR A 97 -0.39 -7.14 -2.04
CA THR A 97 -1.31 -7.14 -0.89
C THR A 97 -2.74 -7.38 -1.33
N SER A 98 -3.17 -6.85 -2.47
CA SER A 98 -4.49 -7.12 -3.04
C SER A 98 -4.66 -8.58 -3.44
N GLU A 99 -3.64 -9.20 -4.04
CA GLU A 99 -3.63 -10.63 -4.37
C GLU A 99 -3.68 -11.50 -3.11
N GLN A 100 -2.84 -11.21 -2.12
CA GLN A 100 -2.86 -11.92 -0.84
C GLN A 100 -4.21 -11.79 -0.13
N VAL A 101 -4.81 -10.60 -0.16
CA VAL A 101 -6.17 -10.40 0.35
C VAL A 101 -7.15 -11.25 -0.46
N ALA A 102 -7.18 -11.15 -1.79
CA ALA A 102 -8.10 -11.93 -2.62
C ALA A 102 -8.01 -13.44 -2.36
N VAL A 103 -6.80 -14.00 -2.27
CA VAL A 103 -6.58 -15.42 -1.94
C VAL A 103 -7.15 -15.75 -0.55
N ARG A 104 -6.84 -14.93 0.48
CA ARG A 104 -7.40 -15.09 1.83
C ARG A 104 -8.93 -15.04 1.83
N LEU A 105 -9.53 -14.17 1.02
CA LEU A 105 -10.97 -14.02 0.91
C LEU A 105 -11.64 -15.25 0.27
N VAL A 106 -11.00 -15.87 -0.72
CA VAL A 106 -11.48 -17.07 -1.43
C VAL A 106 -11.33 -18.33 -0.56
N ASP A 107 -10.21 -18.48 0.14
CA ASP A 107 -9.94 -19.67 0.97
C ASP A 107 -10.95 -19.84 2.10
N ALA A 108 -11.34 -18.74 2.77
CA ALA A 108 -12.34 -18.77 3.84
C ALA A 108 -13.73 -19.22 3.32
N SER A 109 -14.11 -18.76 2.13
CA SER A 109 -15.38 -19.14 1.51
C SER A 109 -15.37 -20.59 1.03
N ARG A 110 -14.23 -21.06 0.51
CA ARG A 110 -14.05 -22.45 0.04
C ARG A 110 -14.14 -23.45 1.18
N TRP A 111 -13.62 -23.11 2.36
CA TRP A 111 -13.74 -23.96 3.55
C TRP A 111 -15.19 -24.10 4.03
N LEU A 112 -15.95 -23.01 3.99
CA LEU A 112 -17.37 -23.03 4.36
C LEU A 112 -18.21 -23.84 3.38
N SER A 113 -17.96 -23.71 2.06
CA SER A 113 -18.67 -24.51 1.05
C SER A 113 -18.33 -25.99 1.16
N TRP A 114 -17.08 -26.33 1.49
CA TRP A 114 -16.68 -27.72 1.72
C TRP A 114 -17.33 -28.32 2.96
N GLY A 115 -17.49 -27.52 4.04
CA GLY A 115 -18.25 -27.91 5.23
C GLY A 115 -19.71 -28.23 4.94
N TRP A 116 -20.38 -27.39 4.13
CA TRP A 116 -21.74 -27.63 3.68
C TRP A 116 -21.86 -28.89 2.80
N ALA A 117 -20.91 -29.11 1.89
CA ALA A 117 -20.89 -30.30 1.05
C ALA A 117 -20.76 -31.58 1.89
N TRP A 118 -19.83 -31.62 2.84
CA TRP A 118 -19.65 -32.75 3.76
C TRP A 118 -20.90 -33.02 4.59
N PHE A 119 -21.52 -31.96 5.12
CA PHE A 119 -22.75 -32.09 5.89
C PHE A 119 -23.90 -32.66 5.04
N ALA A 120 -24.07 -32.16 3.81
CA ALA A 120 -25.10 -32.65 2.89
C ALA A 120 -24.90 -34.12 2.51
N PHE A 121 -23.66 -34.54 2.20
CA PHE A 121 -23.35 -35.93 1.88
C PHE A 121 -23.61 -36.86 3.08
N ALA A 122 -23.20 -36.46 4.29
CA ALA A 122 -23.43 -37.25 5.49
C ALA A 122 -24.93 -37.36 5.83
N ALA A 123 -25.68 -36.26 5.73
CA ALA A 123 -27.13 -36.24 5.95
C ALA A 123 -27.87 -37.13 4.94
N PHE A 124 -27.50 -37.05 3.65
CA PHE A 124 -28.08 -37.88 2.60
C PHE A 124 -27.78 -39.37 2.79
N GLY A 125 -26.53 -39.72 3.11
CA GLY A 125 -26.15 -41.11 3.40
C GLY A 125 -26.93 -41.69 4.57
N THR A 126 -27.15 -40.89 5.61
CA THR A 126 -27.95 -41.28 6.78
C THR A 126 -29.43 -41.49 6.40
N LEU A 127 -29.99 -40.63 5.54
CA LEU A 127 -31.35 -40.77 5.04
C LEU A 127 -31.54 -42.04 4.21
N CYS A 128 -30.60 -42.38 3.33
CA CYS A 128 -30.65 -43.60 2.53
C CYS A 128 -30.64 -44.87 3.39
N VAL A 129 -29.81 -44.91 4.44
CA VAL A 129 -29.76 -46.06 5.37
C VAL A 129 -31.08 -46.19 6.14
N PHE A 130 -31.66 -45.06 6.58
CA PHE A 130 -32.94 -45.05 7.28
C PHE A 130 -34.09 -45.57 6.40
N VAL A 131 -34.22 -45.04 5.18
CA VAL A 131 -35.26 -45.46 4.23
C VAL A 131 -35.07 -46.92 3.83
N GLY A 132 -33.84 -47.35 3.54
CA GLY A 132 -33.54 -48.74 3.20
C GLY A 132 -33.92 -49.72 4.31
N PHE A 133 -33.65 -49.37 5.56
CA PHE A 133 -34.01 -50.20 6.71
C PHE A 133 -35.53 -50.30 6.91
N VAL A 134 -36.24 -49.17 6.83
CA VAL A 134 -37.70 -49.13 7.01
C VAL A 134 -38.40 -49.91 5.90
N LEU A 135 -37.97 -49.74 4.64
CA LEU A 135 -38.57 -50.43 3.49
C LEU A 135 -38.25 -51.93 3.48
N GLY A 136 -37.05 -52.33 3.93
CA GLY A 136 -36.63 -53.73 3.96
C GLY A 136 -37.14 -54.53 5.17
N SER A 137 -37.37 -53.90 6.31
CA SER A 137 -37.75 -54.60 7.55
C SER A 137 -39.21 -54.39 7.98
N GLY A 138 -39.92 -53.40 7.43
CA GLY A 138 -41.30 -53.05 7.79
C GLY A 138 -41.47 -52.61 9.26
N ARG A 139 -40.37 -52.38 9.98
CA ARG A 139 -40.34 -51.97 11.39
C ARG A 139 -39.54 -50.68 11.53
N LEU A 140 -39.95 -49.83 12.47
CA LEU A 140 -39.15 -48.67 12.88
C LEU A 140 -37.89 -49.17 13.61
N PRO A 141 -36.70 -48.65 13.28
CA PRO A 141 -35.47 -49.07 13.96
C PRO A 141 -35.48 -48.68 15.44
N TYR A 142 -34.76 -49.43 16.27
CA TYR A 142 -34.78 -49.31 17.74
C TYR A 142 -34.36 -47.93 18.28
N TRP A 143 -33.63 -47.14 17.49
CA TRP A 143 -33.25 -45.76 17.81
C TRP A 143 -34.33 -44.72 17.45
N ALA A 144 -35.35 -45.10 16.67
CA ALA A 144 -36.46 -44.25 16.24
C ALA A 144 -37.69 -44.47 17.14
N VAL A 145 -37.53 -44.13 18.42
CA VAL A 145 -38.65 -44.14 19.38
C VAL A 145 -39.62 -43.00 19.02
N PRO A 146 -40.89 -43.26 18.65
CA PRO A 146 -41.85 -42.21 18.37
C PRO A 146 -42.16 -41.43 19.65
N THR A 147 -41.91 -40.13 19.66
CA THR A 147 -42.43 -39.21 20.68
C THR A 147 -43.86 -38.82 20.31
N ALA A 148 -44.81 -39.03 21.22
CA ALA A 148 -46.22 -38.77 20.96
C ALA A 148 -46.46 -37.26 20.78
N GLY A 149 -46.89 -36.85 19.57
CA GLY A 149 -47.28 -35.46 19.25
C GLY A 149 -46.53 -34.81 18.08
N ASP A 150 -45.51 -35.47 17.52
CA ASP A 150 -44.68 -34.91 16.46
C ASP A 150 -45.18 -35.28 15.04
N GLY A 151 -45.15 -34.31 14.11
CA GLY A 151 -45.46 -34.56 12.70
C GLY A 151 -44.51 -35.58 12.04
N PRO A 152 -44.87 -36.15 10.87
CA PRO A 152 -44.07 -37.20 10.23
C PRO A 152 -42.64 -36.75 9.89
N LEU A 153 -42.44 -35.45 9.59
CA LEU A 153 -41.12 -34.89 9.31
C LEU A 153 -40.21 -34.79 10.54
N THR A 154 -40.74 -34.39 11.69
CA THR A 154 -39.98 -34.28 12.95
C THR A 154 -39.61 -35.65 13.50
N MET A 155 -40.44 -36.67 13.25
CA MET A 155 -40.13 -38.06 13.57
C MET A 155 -38.97 -38.61 12.71
N ILE A 156 -38.93 -38.31 11.40
CA ILE A 156 -37.84 -38.73 10.51
C ILE A 156 -36.53 -38.00 10.85
N LEU A 157 -36.59 -36.68 11.09
CA LEU A 157 -35.43 -35.88 11.52
C LEU A 157 -34.89 -36.34 12.88
N GLY A 158 -35.77 -36.62 13.84
CA GLY A 158 -35.39 -37.14 15.16
C GLY A 158 -34.78 -38.54 15.10
N ALA A 159 -35.25 -39.38 14.17
CA ALA A 159 -34.68 -40.70 13.92
C ALA A 159 -33.31 -40.62 13.23
N LEU A 160 -33.12 -39.71 12.27
CA LEU A 160 -31.82 -39.44 11.63
C LEU A 160 -30.79 -38.90 12.64
N ALA A 161 -31.21 -38.00 13.53
CA ALA A 161 -30.39 -37.37 14.56
C ALA A 161 -29.81 -38.37 15.59
N ARG A 162 -30.53 -39.46 15.88
CA ARG A 162 -30.11 -40.48 16.86
C ARG A 162 -29.20 -41.57 16.27
N THR A 163 -28.86 -41.49 14.98
CA THR A 163 -27.88 -42.41 14.39
C THR A 163 -26.45 -41.99 14.74
N PRO A 164 -25.50 -42.95 14.87
CA PRO A 164 -24.08 -42.62 15.05
C PRO A 164 -23.50 -41.82 13.87
N ALA A 165 -24.10 -41.93 12.67
CA ALA A 165 -23.75 -41.13 11.51
C ALA A 165 -24.24 -39.66 11.62
N GLY A 166 -25.39 -39.42 12.24
CA GLY A 166 -25.89 -38.08 12.57
C GLY A 166 -24.98 -37.32 13.54
N TRP A 167 -24.33 -38.05 14.47
CA TRP A 167 -23.31 -37.49 15.36
C TRP A 167 -22.05 -37.07 14.61
N LEU A 168 -21.58 -37.88 13.65
CA LEU A 168 -20.44 -37.53 12.81
C LEU A 168 -20.75 -36.32 11.91
N ALA A 169 -21.98 -36.22 11.40
CA ALA A 169 -22.43 -35.05 10.63
C ALA A 169 -22.49 -33.79 11.49
N ALA A 170 -23.02 -33.88 12.71
CA ALA A 170 -23.10 -32.75 13.65
C ALA A 170 -21.71 -32.31 14.15
N ALA A 171 -20.84 -33.25 14.51
CA ALA A 171 -19.47 -32.96 14.93
C ALA A 171 -18.62 -32.40 13.79
N GLY A 172 -18.75 -32.96 12.58
CA GLY A 172 -18.07 -32.47 11.38
C GLY A 172 -18.53 -31.06 10.97
N GLY A 173 -19.85 -30.82 11.00
CA GLY A 173 -20.42 -29.49 10.75
C GLY A 173 -19.99 -28.45 11.78
N ALA A 174 -19.99 -28.80 13.07
CA ALA A 174 -19.55 -27.91 14.14
C ALA A 174 -18.04 -27.62 14.06
N ALA A 175 -17.20 -28.63 13.82
CA ALA A 175 -15.76 -28.45 13.65
C ALA A 175 -15.43 -27.59 12.41
N ALA A 176 -16.16 -27.77 11.31
CA ALA A 176 -16.00 -26.95 10.11
C ALA A 176 -16.44 -25.48 10.35
N ALA A 177 -17.55 -25.26 11.06
CA ALA A 177 -18.01 -23.92 11.43
C ALA A 177 -17.01 -23.21 12.36
N VAL A 178 -16.51 -23.91 13.37
CA VAL A 178 -15.49 -23.38 14.30
C VAL A 178 -14.18 -23.12 13.56
N GLY A 179 -13.73 -24.02 12.69
CA GLY A 179 -12.53 -23.83 11.88
C GLY A 179 -12.62 -22.64 10.92
N ALA A 180 -13.80 -22.42 10.31
CA ALA A 180 -14.07 -21.26 9.46
C ALA A 180 -14.12 -19.95 10.27
N ALA A 181 -14.76 -19.96 11.45
CA ALA A 181 -14.83 -18.80 12.34
C ALA A 181 -13.46 -18.42 12.93
N TRP A 182 -12.61 -19.39 13.26
CA TRP A 182 -11.25 -19.14 13.74
C TRP A 182 -10.36 -18.52 12.68
N ARG A 183 -10.43 -18.99 11.43
CA ARG A 183 -9.66 -18.42 10.31
C ARG A 183 -10.14 -17.05 9.87
N ALA A 184 -11.43 -16.77 10.00
CA ALA A 184 -12.02 -15.47 9.67
C ALA A 184 -12.05 -14.49 10.85
N ARG A 185 -11.53 -14.86 12.04
CA ARG A 185 -11.77 -14.11 13.30
C ARG A 185 -11.37 -12.63 13.21
N ASP A 186 -10.29 -12.32 12.51
CA ASP A 186 -9.75 -10.96 12.45
C ASP A 186 -10.60 -10.09 11.50
N ASP A 187 -11.13 -10.67 10.42
CA ASP A 187 -12.09 -10.01 9.51
C ASP A 187 -13.46 -9.79 10.15
N LEU A 188 -13.86 -10.69 11.06
CA LEU A 188 -15.11 -10.62 11.81
C LEU A 188 -15.06 -9.52 12.88
N ARG A 189 -13.92 -9.36 13.56
CA ARG A 189 -13.67 -8.24 14.49
C ARG A 189 -13.69 -6.88 13.79
N ALA A 190 -13.32 -6.84 12.51
CA ALA A 190 -13.38 -5.64 11.69
C ALA A 190 -14.78 -5.35 11.10
N GLY A 191 -15.82 -6.14 11.42
CA GLY A 191 -17.21 -5.93 11.00
C GLY A 191 -17.47 -6.14 9.50
N ARG A 192 -16.49 -6.63 8.74
CA ARG A 192 -16.50 -6.58 7.26
C ARG A 192 -17.21 -7.77 6.60
N ARG A 193 -17.55 -8.82 7.35
CA ARG A 193 -18.03 -10.10 6.79
C ARG A 193 -19.17 -10.76 7.60
N LEU A 194 -20.27 -10.02 7.78
CA LEU A 194 -21.51 -10.53 8.40
C LEU A 194 -22.09 -11.76 7.67
N GLY A 195 -21.89 -11.88 6.35
CA GLY A 195 -22.37 -13.03 5.57
C GLY A 195 -21.67 -14.36 5.91
N LEU A 196 -20.38 -14.33 6.26
CA LEU A 196 -19.67 -15.53 6.72
C LEU A 196 -20.11 -15.94 8.13
N LEU A 197 -20.44 -14.96 8.99
CA LEU A 197 -21.07 -15.25 10.28
C LEU A 197 -22.44 -15.89 10.08
N ALA A 198 -23.27 -15.35 9.19
CA ALA A 198 -24.57 -15.93 8.88
C ALA A 198 -24.44 -17.38 8.38
N GLY A 199 -23.44 -17.67 7.54
CA GLY A 199 -23.15 -19.03 7.09
C GLY A 199 -22.66 -19.97 8.20
N CYS A 200 -21.78 -19.50 9.09
CA CYS A 200 -21.31 -20.28 10.25
C CYS A 200 -22.43 -20.51 11.28
N ILE A 201 -23.23 -19.48 11.57
CA ILE A 201 -24.40 -19.55 12.45
C ILE A 201 -25.44 -20.50 11.84
N GLY A 202 -25.66 -20.45 10.52
CA GLY A 202 -26.55 -21.38 9.83
C GLY A 202 -26.09 -22.83 9.95
N LEU A 203 -24.78 -23.10 9.78
CA LEU A 203 -24.22 -24.45 9.93
C LEU A 203 -24.25 -24.93 11.40
N LEU A 204 -24.00 -24.03 12.36
CA LEU A 204 -24.13 -24.29 13.79
C LEU A 204 -25.59 -24.53 14.20
N ALA A 205 -26.53 -23.78 13.64
CA ALA A 205 -27.95 -23.97 13.88
C ALA A 205 -28.44 -25.30 13.28
N ALA A 206 -27.98 -25.67 12.09
CA ALA A 206 -28.30 -26.95 11.46
C ALA A 206 -27.74 -28.14 12.25
N SER A 207 -26.49 -28.05 12.72
CA SER A 207 -25.88 -29.08 13.57
C SER A 207 -26.54 -29.15 14.96
N ALA A 208 -26.91 -28.01 15.55
CA ALA A 208 -27.63 -27.97 16.82
C ALA A 208 -29.07 -28.50 16.70
N ALA A 209 -29.77 -28.22 15.59
CA ALA A 209 -31.10 -28.78 15.30
C ALA A 209 -31.05 -30.30 15.18
N PHE A 210 -29.95 -30.85 14.64
CA PHE A 210 -29.70 -32.29 14.63
C PHE A 210 -29.41 -32.88 16.01
N LEU A 211 -28.97 -32.07 17.00
CA LEU A 211 -28.71 -32.53 18.38
C LEU A 211 -29.87 -32.29 19.36
N TRP A 212 -30.80 -31.38 19.03
CA TRP A 212 -31.98 -31.04 19.83
C TRP A 212 -32.86 -32.23 20.28
N PRO A 213 -33.20 -33.22 19.42
CA PRO A 213 -34.03 -34.36 19.83
C PRO A 213 -33.35 -35.33 20.81
N LEU A 214 -32.06 -35.13 21.09
CA LEU A 214 -31.28 -35.91 22.04
C LEU A 214 -31.30 -35.28 23.44
N VAL A 215 -31.21 -33.95 23.54
CA VAL A 215 -31.34 -33.22 24.81
C VAL A 215 -32.76 -33.35 25.37
N ALA A 216 -33.78 -33.36 24.50
CA ALA A 216 -35.15 -33.63 24.91
C ALA A 216 -35.35 -35.07 25.44
N ALA A 217 -34.55 -36.03 24.96
CA ALA A 217 -34.60 -37.43 25.39
C ALA A 217 -33.92 -37.65 26.75
N VAL A 218 -32.79 -36.97 26.99
CA VAL A 218 -32.02 -37.08 28.23
C VAL A 218 -32.74 -36.43 29.42
N LYS A 219 -33.58 -35.42 29.19
CA LYS A 219 -34.41 -34.79 30.23
C LYS A 219 -35.59 -35.65 30.72
N LEU A 220 -35.81 -36.82 30.11
CA LEU A 220 -36.93 -37.72 30.42
C LEU A 220 -36.49 -38.98 31.20
N PHE A 221 -35.19 -39.09 31.53
CA PHE A 221 -34.63 -39.99 32.54
C PHE A 221 -34.27 -39.19 33.80
#